data_AF-X1R066-F1
#
_entry.id   AF-X1R066-F1
#
_cell.length_a   1.000
_cell.length_b   1.000
_cell.length_c   1.000
_cell.angle_alpha   90.00
_cell.angle_beta   90.00
_cell.angle_gamma   90.00
#
_symmetry.space_group_name_H-M   'P 1'
#
loop_
_entity.id
_entity.type
_entity.pdbx_description
1 polymer ?
#
loop_
_entity_poly.entity_id
_entity_poly.type
_entity_poly.pdbx_seq_one_letter_code
_entity_poly.pdbx_strand_id
1 'polypeptide(L)' 'PCKLIGLEELKLMKRTAYLINIGRGRTVDLDALTHALKNGEIAGAGLDVFPPGYEPPPRRR' A
#
# COMPACT_ATOMS: atom_id res chain seq x y z
N PRO A 1 -11.42 -11.53 -5.07
CA PRO A 1 -10.32 -11.31 -4.10
C PRO A 1 -10.66 -10.14 -3.17
N CYS A 2 -10.84 -10.42 -1.87
CA CYS A 2 -11.20 -9.41 -0.88
C CYS A 2 -9.97 -8.58 -0.50
N LYS A 3 -10.02 -7.27 -0.72
CA LYS A 3 -9.02 -6.29 -0.26
C LYS A 3 -9.67 -5.53 0.90
N LEU A 4 -8.98 -5.44 2.05
CA LEU A 4 -9.53 -4.83 3.26
C LEU A 4 -9.23 -3.32 3.33
N ILE A 5 -8.09 -2.92 2.78
CA ILE A 5 -7.65 -1.52 2.74
C ILE A 5 -7.60 -1.10 1.27
N GLY A 6 -8.58 -0.33 0.84
CA GLY A 6 -8.71 0.26 -0.49
C GLY A 6 -8.76 1.79 -0.43
N LEU A 7 -9.27 2.39 -1.50
CA LEU A 7 -9.27 3.85 -1.66
C LEU A 7 -10.06 4.57 -0.56
N GLU A 8 -11.22 4.03 -0.18
CA GLU A 8 -12.09 4.66 0.80
C GLU A 8 -11.46 4.64 2.20
N GLU A 9 -10.83 3.53 2.60
CA GLU A 9 -10.11 3.44 3.88
C GLU A 9 -8.91 4.40 3.91
N LEU A 10 -8.18 4.51 2.79
CA LEU A 10 -7.03 5.41 2.67
C LEU A 10 -7.42 6.89 2.76
N LYS A 11 -8.55 7.29 2.15
CA LYS A 11 -9.06 8.67 2.24
C LYS A 11 -9.50 9.06 3.64
N LEU A 12 -9.89 8.09 4.47
CA LEU A 12 -10.26 8.31 5.87
C LEU A 12 -9.02 8.52 6.77
N MET A 13 -7.82 8.18 6.30
CA MET A 13 -6.60 8.37 7.07
C MET A 13 -6.19 9.84 7.12
N LYS A 14 -5.41 10.21 8.15
CA LYS A 14 -4.78 11.54 8.20
C LYS A 14 -3.76 11.67 7.07
N ARG A 15 -3.63 12.87 6.51
CA ARG A 15 -2.57 13.19 5.52
C ARG A 15 -1.15 12.96 6.03
N THR A 16 -0.97 12.97 7.36
CA THR A 16 0.32 12.69 8.02
C THR A 16 0.51 11.23 8.40
N ALA A 17 -0.47 10.36 8.12
CA ALA A 17 -0.43 8.96 8.53
C ALA A 17 0.52 8.13 7.66
N TYR A 18 1.03 7.05 8.25
CA TYR A 18 1.81 6.03 7.58
C TYR A 18 1.07 4.69 7.66
N LEU A 19 0.96 3.99 6.53
CA LEU A 19 0.41 2.62 6.49
C LEU A 19 1.54 1.59 6.58
N ILE A 20 1.49 0.68 7.55
CA ILE A 20 2.47 -0.42 7.68
C ILE A 20 1.75 -1.76 7.51
N ASN A 21 2.17 -2.57 6.53
CA ASN A 21 1.62 -3.92 6.32
C ASN A 21 2.72 -4.98 6.43
N ILE A 22 2.66 -5.72 7.55
CA ILE A 22 3.48 -6.92 7.84
C ILE A 22 2.64 -8.21 7.82
N GLY A 23 1.38 -8.12 7.37
CA GLY A 23 0.41 -9.22 7.46
C GLY A 23 0.36 -10.07 6.20
N ARG A 24 -0.63 -9.81 5.33
CA ARG A 24 -0.78 -10.51 4.05
C ARG A 24 -0.73 -9.53 2.89
N GLY A 25 -0.05 -9.92 1.81
CA GLY A 25 0.11 -9.07 0.63
C GLY A 25 -1.19 -8.68 -0.07
N ARG A 26 -2.26 -9.49 0.07
CA ARG A 26 -3.57 -9.21 -0.54
C ARG A 26 -4.50 -8.31 0.31
N THR A 27 -4.07 -7.91 1.50
CA THR A 27 -4.89 -7.07 2.41
C THR A 27 -5.05 -5.64 1.88
N VAL A 28 -4.05 -5.12 1.19
CA VAL A 28 -4.01 -3.74 0.70
C VAL A 28 -4.18 -3.72 -0.81
N ASP A 29 -5.00 -2.81 -1.31
CA ASP A 29 -5.06 -2.47 -2.72
C ASP A 29 -3.85 -1.62 -3.12
N LEU A 30 -2.89 -2.22 -3.83
CA LEU A 30 -1.67 -1.53 -4.25
C LEU A 30 -1.94 -0.38 -5.23
N ASP A 31 -2.97 -0.47 -6.06
CA ASP A 31 -3.32 0.60 -7.00
C ASP A 31 -3.89 1.81 -6.25
N ALA A 32 -4.79 1.55 -5.30
CA ALA A 32 -5.34 2.60 -4.43
C ALA A 32 -4.26 3.20 -3.54
N LEU A 33 -3.35 2.38 -2.99
CA LEU A 33 -2.22 2.85 -2.20
C LEU A 33 -1.30 3.76 -3.03
N THR A 34 -0.98 3.36 -4.26
CA THR A 34 -0.15 4.15 -5.17
C THR A 34 -0.80 5.50 -5.48
N HIS A 35 -2.11 5.51 -5.70
CA HIS A 35 -2.89 6.74 -5.91
C HIS A 35 -2.85 7.64 -4.67
N ALA A 36 -3.15 7.10 -3.49
CA ALA A 36 -3.17 7.85 -2.23
C ALA A 36 -1.81 8.48 -1.91
N LEU A 37 -0.71 7.75 -2.17
CA LEU A 37 0.65 8.26 -2.00
C LEU A 37 0.97 9.38 -3.00
N LYS A 38 0.66 9.18 -4.29
CA LYS A 38 0.91 10.19 -5.33
C LYS A 38 0.15 11.49 -5.09
N ASN A 39 -1.06 11.39 -4.54
CA ASN A 39 -1.91 12.54 -4.27
C ASN A 39 -1.68 13.16 -2.89
N GLY A 40 -0.82 12.58 -2.04
CA GLY A 40 -0.59 13.05 -0.68
C GLY A 40 -1.83 12.95 0.22
N GLU A 41 -2.64 11.90 0.02
CA GLU A 41 -3.75 11.50 0.90
C GLU A 41 -3.20 10.89 2.21
N ILE A 42 -2.03 10.25 2.14
CA ILE A 42 -1.24 9.78 3.29
C ILE A 42 0.24 10.17 3.12
N ALA A 43 1.01 10.17 4.22
CA ALA A 43 2.41 10.58 4.19
C ALA A 43 3.36 9.49 3.66
N GLY A 44 3.00 8.22 3.83
CA GLY A 44 3.86 7.12 3.38
C GLY A 44 3.30 5.74 3.67
N ALA A 45 3.99 4.72 3.17
CA ALA A 45 3.66 3.33 3.47
C ALA A 45 4.92 2.45 3.51
N GLY A 46 4.90 1.47 4.41
CA GLY A 46 5.89 0.40 4.53
C GLY A 46 5.21 -0.95 4.31
N LEU A 47 5.63 -1.68 3.28
CA LEU A 47 5.08 -2.99 2.93
C LEU A 47 6.20 -4.03 3.01
N ASP A 48 6.04 -5.00 3.91
CA ASP A 48 6.93 -6.17 3.99
C ASP A 48 6.40 -7.32 3.11
N VAL A 49 5.07 -7.34 2.92
CA VAL A 49 4.36 -8.40 2.19
C VAL A 49 3.69 -7.86 0.93
N PHE A 50 3.79 -8.63 -0.15
CA PHE A 50 3.22 -8.29 -1.46
C PHE A 50 2.32 -9.41 -2.00
N PRO A 51 1.36 -9.11 -2.89
CA PRO A 51 0.61 -10.12 -3.61
C PRO A 51 1.54 -11.06 -4.40
N PRO A 52 1.17 -12.34 -4.58
CA PRO A 52 1.93 -13.26 -5.42
C PRO A 52 2.16 -12.69 -6.83
N GLY A 53 3.39 -12.82 -7.35
CA GLY A 53 3.79 -12.27 -8.66
C GLY A 53 4.29 -10.83 -8.64
N TYR A 54 4.26 -10.17 -7.48
CA TYR A 54 4.83 -8.84 -7.28
C TYR A 54 6.21 -9.00 -6.61
N GLU A 55 7.23 -9.23 -7.42
CA GLU A 55 8.63 -9.30 -6.97
C GLU A 55 9.33 -7.97 -7.33
N PRO A 56 10.07 -7.34 -6.40
CA PRO A 56 10.88 -6.19 -6.76
C PRO A 56 11.91 -6.60 -7.82
N PRO A 57 12.28 -5.69 -8.74
CA PRO A 57 13.32 -5.99 -9.72
C PRO A 57 14.61 -6.39 -8.99
N PRO A 58 15.43 -7.28 -9.57
CA PRO A 58 16.70 -7.67 -8.97
C PRO A 58 17.53 -6.41 -8.68
N ARG A 59 18.20 -6.39 -7.53
CA ARG A 59 19.09 -5.28 -7.15
C ARG A 59 20.07 -5.03 -8.30
N ARG A 60 20.01 -3.83 -8.89
CA ARG A 60 21.05 -3.38 -9.81
C ARG A 60 22.35 -3.27 -9.00
N ARG A 61 23.35 -4.07 -9.39
CA ARG A 61 24.72 -3.97 -8.87
C ARG A 61 25.36 -2.67 -9.32
#